data_AF-A0A954E4L4-F1
#
_entry.id   AF-A0A954E4L4-F1
#
_cell.length_a   1.000
_cell.length_b   1.000
_cell.length_c   1.000
_cell.angle_alpha   90.00
_cell.angle_beta   90.00
_cell.angle_gamma   90.00
#
_symmetry.space_group_name_H-M   'P 1'
#
loop_
_entity.id
_entity.type
_entity.pdbx_description
1 polymer ?
#
loop_
_entity_poly.entity_id
_entity_poly.type
_entity_poly.pdbx_seq_one_letter_code
_entity_poly.pdbx_strand_id
1 'polypeptide(L)'
;MKGFVGFSVPGMRGIIPSLGGLVLVCLVFGCGPKSPATEGENTTPAPAAPVPAAPSNQGAAPSVPRQDNPQGGGANRKYVDGIPYDVFFDQPLMVAAENQGGPPQSPTTPGVAMSTPPAQTSVAESTPQPKPASSGGGSNWGDVVSKELLQDEVNRIRNSLSNNLNSVGNYNRELLTIQADASVLAALAGVVTQYDENFTWKDKAKYVRDMSAVIASAAESRGRPAFESAEKPFLNIVEILNGGSPADLPDSDDVTVFSDVAERNLLMKQVKVNADWLTTTISSEAEMKSKKDEIISRSVVLAIIGKVIKQEDYVFADEAEYQEYCVELLEAGLKMANGAREDNFDDFRTGLDLMNKSCNDCHPKYLNN
;
A
#
# COMPACT_ATOMS: atom_id res chain seq x y z
N MET A 1 71.22 13.63 -4.40
CA MET A 1 71.06 12.20 -4.07
C MET A 1 69.59 11.88 -4.23
N LYS A 2 69.26 11.02 -5.20
CA LYS A 2 67.91 10.64 -5.63
C LYS A 2 67.61 9.23 -5.11
N GLY A 3 66.38 8.98 -4.66
CA GLY A 3 65.86 7.65 -4.37
C GLY A 3 64.36 7.63 -4.65
N PHE A 4 63.99 7.15 -5.84
CA PHE A 4 62.63 6.97 -6.33
C PHE A 4 62.37 5.46 -6.33
N VAL A 5 61.35 4.98 -5.64
CA VAL A 5 61.02 3.55 -5.52
C VAL A 5 59.86 3.26 -6.46
N GLY A 6 60.10 2.38 -7.44
CA GLY A 6 59.12 1.92 -8.41
C GLY A 6 58.36 0.69 -7.92
N PHE A 7 57.09 0.59 -8.32
CA PHE A 7 56.29 -0.63 -8.23
C PHE A 7 55.95 -1.13 -9.64
N SER A 8 56.10 -2.44 -9.81
CA SER A 8 56.03 -3.19 -11.06
C SER A 8 54.62 -3.75 -11.29
N VAL A 9 54.13 -3.67 -12.53
CA VAL A 9 52.89 -4.30 -13.02
C VAL A 9 53.27 -5.53 -13.85
N PRO A 10 52.66 -6.71 -13.65
CA PRO A 10 52.84 -7.84 -14.55
C PRO A 10 51.66 -8.04 -15.52
N GLY A 11 51.98 -8.09 -16.82
CA GLY A 11 51.66 -9.28 -17.62
C GLY A 11 50.38 -9.30 -18.46
N MET A 12 50.41 -8.65 -19.63
CA MET A 12 49.60 -9.00 -20.80
C MET A 12 49.99 -10.38 -21.37
N ARG A 13 49.02 -11.24 -21.69
CA ARG A 13 49.11 -12.25 -22.75
C ARG A 13 47.78 -12.33 -23.49
N GLY A 14 47.80 -11.94 -24.76
CA GLY A 14 46.68 -12.07 -25.68
C GLY A 14 46.70 -13.40 -26.44
N ILE A 15 45.54 -13.79 -26.96
CA ILE A 15 45.38 -14.65 -28.14
C ILE A 15 44.13 -14.17 -28.89
N ILE A 16 44.32 -13.76 -30.15
CA ILE A 16 43.30 -13.58 -31.20
C ILE A 16 43.45 -14.79 -32.14
N PRO A 17 42.37 -15.32 -32.73
CA PRO A 17 42.29 -15.21 -34.18
C PRO A 17 40.93 -14.76 -34.72
N SER A 18 41.05 -14.01 -35.81
CA SER A 18 40.07 -13.55 -36.77
C SER A 18 39.55 -14.70 -37.67
N LEU A 19 38.29 -14.59 -38.12
CA LEU A 19 37.75 -14.83 -39.48
C LEU A 19 36.21 -14.64 -39.35
N GLY A 20 35.52 -13.74 -40.04
CA GLY A 20 35.44 -13.56 -41.49
C GLY A 20 34.04 -13.99 -41.94
N GLY A 21 33.16 -13.05 -42.32
CA GLY A 21 31.78 -13.37 -42.71
C GLY A 21 30.94 -12.16 -43.12
N LEU A 22 31.29 -11.58 -44.27
CA LEU A 22 30.47 -10.68 -45.10
C LEU A 22 29.27 -11.44 -45.70
N VAL A 23 28.11 -10.78 -45.87
CA VAL A 23 26.95 -11.05 -46.79
C VAL A 23 25.68 -10.54 -46.08
N LEU A 24 24.67 -9.91 -46.66
CA LEU A 24 24.36 -9.22 -47.92
C LEU A 24 22.91 -8.71 -47.69
N VAL A 25 22.63 -7.47 -48.07
CA VAL A 25 21.29 -6.85 -48.02
C VAL A 25 20.32 -7.54 -48.99
N CYS A 26 19.06 -7.76 -48.57
CA CYS A 26 17.91 -7.86 -49.46
C CYS A 26 16.65 -7.26 -48.80
N LEU A 27 16.24 -6.09 -49.31
CA LEU A 27 14.90 -5.51 -49.19
C LEU A 27 13.95 -6.29 -50.10
N VAL A 28 12.77 -6.68 -49.60
CA VAL A 28 11.65 -7.08 -50.47
C VAL A 28 10.37 -6.41 -49.97
N PHE A 29 9.86 -5.51 -50.80
CA PHE A 29 8.51 -4.98 -50.81
C PHE A 29 7.52 -6.10 -51.15
N GLY A 30 6.41 -6.19 -50.42
CA GLY A 30 5.33 -7.14 -50.69
C GLY A 30 3.95 -6.47 -50.64
N CYS A 31 3.63 -5.64 -51.64
CA CYS A 31 2.26 -5.33 -52.03
C CYS A 31 1.67 -6.52 -52.80
N GLY A 32 0.49 -7.00 -52.42
CA GLY A 32 -0.30 -7.98 -53.16
C GLY A 32 -1.76 -7.55 -53.28
N PRO A 33 -2.43 -7.76 -54.43
CA PRO A 33 -3.54 -6.93 -54.88
C PRO A 33 -4.92 -7.54 -54.64
N LYS A 34 -5.92 -6.67 -54.87
CA LYS A 34 -7.37 -6.89 -54.80
C LYS A 34 -7.94 -7.28 -56.18
N SER A 35 -9.05 -8.03 -56.15
CA SER A 35 -10.10 -8.21 -57.19
C SER A 35 -9.97 -9.42 -58.15
N PRO A 36 -11.06 -9.88 -58.82
CA PRO A 36 -12.50 -9.61 -58.64
C PRO A 36 -13.40 -10.88 -58.56
N ALA A 37 -14.70 -10.63 -58.38
CA ALA A 37 -15.82 -11.57 -58.44
C ALA A 37 -16.05 -12.18 -59.83
N THR A 38 -16.73 -13.34 -59.87
CA THR A 38 -17.45 -13.83 -61.05
C THR A 38 -18.70 -14.61 -60.62
N GLU A 39 -19.85 -14.15 -61.12
CA GLU A 39 -21.16 -14.82 -61.10
C GLU A 39 -21.22 -15.98 -62.11
N GLY A 40 -22.17 -16.93 -61.92
CA GLY A 40 -22.62 -17.78 -63.03
C GLY A 40 -23.19 -19.18 -62.71
N GLU A 41 -24.41 -19.21 -62.17
CA GLU A 41 -25.57 -20.08 -62.55
C GLU A 41 -25.59 -21.64 -62.57
N ASN A 42 -26.54 -22.17 -61.76
CA ASN A 42 -27.69 -23.07 -62.07
C ASN A 42 -27.52 -24.57 -62.43
N THR A 43 -28.05 -25.48 -61.58
CA THR A 43 -29.34 -26.24 -61.76
C THR A 43 -29.58 -27.40 -60.73
N THR A 44 -30.60 -27.23 -59.87
CA THR A 44 -31.77 -28.12 -59.50
C THR A 44 -31.60 -29.58 -58.93
N PRO A 45 -32.63 -30.23 -58.29
CA PRO A 45 -32.81 -30.29 -56.81
C PRO A 45 -33.15 -31.69 -56.17
N ALA A 46 -33.34 -31.66 -54.83
CA ALA A 46 -34.14 -32.54 -53.91
C ALA A 46 -33.45 -33.74 -53.20
N PRO A 47 -33.93 -34.26 -52.03
CA PRO A 47 -35.06 -33.84 -51.18
C PRO A 47 -34.71 -33.60 -49.68
N ALA A 48 -35.70 -33.08 -48.94
CA ALA A 48 -35.65 -32.61 -47.54
C ALA A 48 -36.01 -33.65 -46.47
N ALA A 49 -35.53 -33.43 -45.23
CA ALA A 49 -36.09 -33.89 -43.95
C ALA A 49 -35.44 -33.08 -42.77
N PRO A 50 -35.94 -33.13 -41.52
CA PRO A 50 -37.07 -32.34 -41.01
C PRO A 50 -36.67 -31.35 -39.88
N VAL A 51 -37.56 -30.38 -39.65
CA VAL A 51 -37.46 -29.28 -38.65
C VAL A 51 -37.99 -29.74 -37.27
N PRO A 52 -37.36 -29.36 -36.14
CA PRO A 52 -37.94 -29.56 -34.80
C PRO A 52 -38.98 -28.49 -34.45
N ALA A 53 -40.08 -28.94 -33.85
CA ALA A 53 -41.27 -28.16 -33.52
C ALA A 53 -41.10 -27.21 -32.32
N ALA A 54 -41.76 -26.06 -32.41
CA ALA A 54 -42.05 -25.16 -31.29
C ALA A 54 -43.28 -25.65 -30.49
N PRO A 55 -43.34 -25.47 -29.17
CA PRO A 55 -44.57 -25.68 -28.41
C PRO A 55 -45.46 -24.42 -28.41
N SER A 56 -46.70 -24.66 -28.78
CA SER A 56 -47.86 -23.77 -28.71
C SER A 56 -48.32 -23.55 -27.26
N ASN A 57 -48.78 -22.34 -26.98
CA ASN A 57 -49.34 -21.92 -25.69
C ASN A 57 -50.70 -21.29 -25.95
N GLN A 58 -51.80 -21.95 -25.53
CA GLN A 58 -53.10 -21.33 -25.18
C GLN A 58 -54.12 -22.39 -24.72
N GLY A 59 -54.63 -22.21 -23.51
CA GLY A 59 -55.75 -22.95 -22.91
C GLY A 59 -56.01 -22.41 -21.49
N ALA A 60 -57.26 -22.07 -21.19
CA ALA A 60 -57.65 -21.04 -20.21
C ALA A 60 -58.08 -21.53 -18.80
N ALA A 61 -58.04 -20.56 -17.86
CA ALA A 61 -58.83 -20.35 -16.63
C ALA A 61 -58.53 -21.22 -15.37
N PRO A 62 -58.84 -20.76 -14.11
CA PRO A 62 -59.61 -19.58 -13.71
C PRO A 62 -58.94 -18.64 -12.67
N SER A 63 -59.44 -17.40 -12.63
CA SER A 63 -59.14 -16.34 -11.68
C SER A 63 -59.79 -16.58 -10.31
N VAL A 64 -59.01 -16.44 -9.24
CA VAL A 64 -59.46 -16.46 -7.83
C VAL A 64 -59.38 -15.02 -7.29
N PRO A 65 -60.35 -14.57 -6.47
CA PRO A 65 -60.64 -13.16 -6.26
C PRO A 65 -59.67 -12.48 -5.28
N ARG A 66 -59.34 -11.23 -5.60
CA ARG A 66 -58.79 -10.25 -4.69
C ARG A 66 -59.89 -9.85 -3.70
N GLN A 67 -59.66 -10.10 -2.41
CA GLN A 67 -60.46 -9.55 -1.32
C GLN A 67 -59.59 -8.62 -0.48
N ASP A 68 -60.15 -7.44 -0.23
CA ASP A 68 -59.55 -6.28 0.39
C ASP A 68 -59.49 -6.33 1.93
N ASN A 69 -58.54 -5.54 2.44
CA ASN A 69 -58.60 -4.67 3.63
C ASN A 69 -58.38 -5.28 5.04
N PRO A 70 -58.01 -4.48 6.09
CA PRO A 70 -57.91 -3.00 6.14
C PRO A 70 -56.67 -2.37 6.84
N GLN A 71 -56.29 -1.19 6.33
CA GLN A 71 -56.13 0.10 7.04
C GLN A 71 -55.44 0.18 8.42
N GLY A 72 -54.34 0.95 8.47
CA GLY A 72 -53.79 1.49 9.72
C GLY A 72 -52.62 2.47 9.56
N GLY A 73 -52.90 3.73 9.18
CA GLY A 73 -52.15 4.92 9.64
C GLY A 73 -50.89 5.36 8.86
N GLY A 74 -50.98 6.54 8.21
CA GLY A 74 -49.81 7.38 7.90
C GLY A 74 -49.72 7.92 6.47
N ALA A 75 -50.59 8.85 6.08
CA ALA A 75 -50.51 9.57 4.81
C ALA A 75 -49.38 10.62 4.83
N ASN A 76 -48.10 10.21 4.67
CA ASN A 76 -46.99 11.03 4.14
C ASN A 76 -45.63 10.27 4.08
N ARG A 77 -45.59 9.05 3.52
CA ARG A 77 -44.32 8.31 3.45
C ARG A 77 -43.45 8.86 2.31
N LYS A 78 -42.35 9.54 2.66
CA LYS A 78 -41.35 10.03 1.70
C LYS A 78 -40.46 8.88 1.24
N TYR A 79 -40.08 8.91 -0.02
CA TYR A 79 -39.15 7.96 -0.64
C TYR A 79 -38.00 8.74 -1.28
N VAL A 80 -36.79 8.18 -1.22
CA VAL A 80 -35.64 8.63 -2.02
C VAL A 80 -35.13 7.40 -2.77
N ASP A 81 -35.08 7.49 -4.09
CA ASP A 81 -34.62 6.42 -5.00
C ASP A 81 -35.28 5.05 -4.76
N GLY A 82 -36.59 5.04 -4.45
CA GLY A 82 -37.36 3.81 -4.26
C GLY A 82 -37.21 3.15 -2.89
N ILE A 83 -36.45 3.76 -1.97
CA ILE A 83 -36.30 3.28 -0.59
C ILE A 83 -37.14 4.16 0.34
N PRO A 84 -38.00 3.58 1.20
CA PRO A 84 -38.82 4.35 2.13
C PRO A 84 -37.95 4.96 3.25
N TYR A 85 -38.26 6.20 3.63
CA TYR A 85 -37.49 6.97 4.63
C TYR A 85 -37.42 6.33 6.03
N ASP A 86 -38.33 5.39 6.34
CA ASP A 86 -38.40 4.67 7.62
C ASP A 86 -37.26 3.66 7.84
N VAL A 87 -36.45 3.40 6.81
CA VAL A 87 -35.22 2.59 6.91
C VAL A 87 -34.04 3.44 7.42
N PHE A 88 -34.12 4.77 7.33
CA PHE A 88 -33.12 5.67 7.88
C PHE A 88 -33.53 6.06 9.30
N PHE A 89 -32.83 5.53 10.30
CA PHE A 89 -33.07 5.90 11.70
C PHE A 89 -32.85 7.41 11.87
N ASP A 90 -33.85 8.14 12.36
CA ASP A 90 -33.76 9.59 12.57
C ASP A 90 -32.69 9.97 13.60
N GLN A 91 -32.23 9.03 14.43
CA GLN A 91 -31.18 9.21 15.43
C GLN A 91 -30.36 7.91 15.61
N PRO A 92 -29.42 7.58 14.69
CA PRO A 92 -28.70 6.30 14.73
C PRO A 92 -27.81 6.15 15.98
N LEU A 93 -27.45 7.25 16.63
CA LEU A 93 -26.59 7.26 17.82
C LEU A 93 -27.34 6.92 19.13
N MET A 94 -28.67 7.06 19.19
CA MET A 94 -29.41 6.66 20.39
C MET A 94 -29.63 5.14 20.47
N VAL A 95 -29.75 4.48 19.32
CA VAL A 95 -29.89 3.00 19.24
C VAL A 95 -28.62 2.28 19.71
N ALA A 96 -27.46 2.95 19.64
CA ALA A 96 -26.21 2.44 20.20
C ALA A 96 -26.09 2.65 21.73
N ALA A 97 -26.82 3.61 22.31
CA ALA A 97 -26.79 3.90 23.74
C ALA A 97 -27.73 2.99 24.55
N GLU A 98 -28.85 2.56 23.97
CA GLU A 98 -29.84 1.69 24.64
C GLU A 98 -29.34 0.23 24.81
N ASN A 99 -28.30 -0.18 24.08
CA ASN A 99 -27.72 -1.54 24.16
C ASN A 99 -26.56 -1.68 25.17
N GLN A 100 -26.29 -0.67 26.00
CA GLN A 100 -25.33 -0.76 27.11
C GLN A 100 -26.04 -0.67 28.47
N GLY A 101 -26.82 -1.70 28.80
CA GLY A 101 -27.53 -1.81 30.08
C GLY A 101 -27.13 -3.07 30.86
N GLY A 102 -25.98 -3.04 31.53
CA GLY A 102 -25.59 -4.04 32.54
C GLY A 102 -24.96 -3.34 33.76
N PRO A 103 -25.33 -3.71 35.01
CA PRO A 103 -24.93 -2.95 36.19
C PRO A 103 -23.44 -3.10 36.55
N PRO A 104 -22.82 -2.07 37.18
CA PRO A 104 -21.40 -2.05 37.48
C PRO A 104 -21.06 -2.94 38.69
N GLN A 105 -20.13 -3.88 38.53
CA GLN A 105 -19.50 -4.58 39.65
C GLN A 105 -18.18 -3.90 40.02
N SER A 106 -18.07 -3.49 41.28
CA SER A 106 -16.85 -3.00 41.91
C SER A 106 -16.17 -4.10 42.76
N PRO A 107 -14.88 -3.95 43.09
CA PRO A 107 -13.92 -5.05 43.15
C PRO A 107 -13.79 -5.69 44.53
N THR A 108 -13.40 -6.97 44.57
CA THR A 108 -13.02 -7.66 45.81
C THR A 108 -11.51 -7.87 45.84
N THR A 109 -10.84 -7.28 46.83
CA THR A 109 -9.45 -7.54 47.20
C THR A 109 -9.37 -8.79 48.06
N PRO A 110 -8.29 -9.59 47.94
CA PRO A 110 -7.63 -10.05 49.16
C PRO A 110 -6.12 -9.81 49.12
N GLY A 111 -5.62 -9.21 50.20
CA GLY A 111 -4.19 -9.05 50.44
C GLY A 111 -3.53 -10.34 50.93
N VAL A 112 -2.25 -10.50 50.59
CA VAL A 112 -1.30 -11.36 51.30
C VAL A 112 0.05 -10.67 51.38
N ALA A 113 0.67 -10.76 52.55
CA ALA A 113 1.86 -10.07 52.99
C ALA A 113 3.18 -10.73 52.54
N MET A 114 4.20 -9.87 52.35
CA MET A 114 5.64 -9.98 52.66
C MET A 114 6.34 -11.36 52.64
N SER A 115 7.42 -11.45 51.86
CA SER A 115 8.77 -11.86 52.33
C SER A 115 9.86 -11.65 51.25
N THR A 116 10.79 -10.73 51.50
CA THR A 116 12.19 -10.69 50.98
C THR A 116 13.05 -11.68 51.83
N PRO A 117 14.29 -12.15 51.50
CA PRO A 117 15.42 -11.51 50.76
C PRO A 117 16.33 -12.53 49.96
N PRO A 118 17.63 -12.29 49.65
CA PRO A 118 18.39 -11.13 49.16
C PRO A 118 19.10 -11.35 47.79
N ALA A 119 19.82 -10.32 47.36
CA ALA A 119 20.53 -10.08 46.11
C ALA A 119 21.66 -11.04 45.69
N GLN A 120 21.94 -11.07 44.38
CA GLN A 120 23.29 -11.28 43.85
C GLN A 120 23.52 -10.46 42.57
N THR A 121 24.54 -9.60 42.65
CA THR A 121 25.15 -8.80 41.58
C THR A 121 26.00 -9.71 40.69
N SER A 122 25.90 -9.57 39.37
CA SER A 122 26.94 -10.05 38.45
C SER A 122 27.13 -9.03 37.33
N VAL A 123 28.25 -8.31 37.42
CA VAL A 123 28.77 -7.44 36.37
C VAL A 123 29.55 -8.34 35.41
N ALA A 124 29.18 -8.35 34.13
CA ALA A 124 29.99 -8.93 33.08
C ALA A 124 30.14 -7.90 31.96
N GLU A 125 31.25 -7.18 32.05
CA GLU A 125 31.82 -6.33 31.02
C GLU A 125 32.38 -7.22 29.91
N SER A 126 31.98 -6.98 28.67
CA SER A 126 32.59 -7.60 27.49
C SER A 126 32.58 -6.58 26.36
N THR A 127 33.74 -5.97 26.14
CA THR A 127 34.05 -5.13 25.00
C THR A 127 34.16 -6.00 23.74
N PRO A 128 33.48 -5.69 22.62
CA PRO A 128 33.85 -6.26 21.32
C PRO A 128 34.80 -5.30 20.59
N GLN A 129 36.00 -5.78 20.32
CA GLN A 129 36.93 -5.19 19.36
C GLN A 129 36.37 -5.32 17.93
N PRO A 130 36.57 -4.33 17.03
CA PRO A 130 35.90 -4.31 15.73
C PRO A 130 36.49 -5.35 14.78
N LYS A 131 35.62 -6.21 14.26
CA LYS A 131 35.91 -7.11 13.13
C LYS A 131 35.50 -6.41 11.83
N PRO A 132 36.25 -6.56 10.71
CA PRO A 132 36.09 -5.72 9.52
C PRO A 132 34.69 -5.82 8.93
N ALA A 133 34.21 -4.68 8.43
CA ALA A 133 32.94 -4.53 7.73
C ALA A 133 32.77 -5.60 6.65
N SER A 134 31.74 -6.43 6.84
CA SER A 134 31.18 -7.26 5.77
C SER A 134 30.23 -6.38 4.97
N SER A 135 30.58 -6.13 3.71
CA SER A 135 29.76 -5.47 2.70
C SER A 135 28.61 -6.37 2.26
N GLY A 136 27.63 -6.57 3.15
CA GLY A 136 26.32 -7.11 2.84
C GLY A 136 25.30 -6.24 3.54
N GLY A 137 24.57 -5.43 2.79
CA GLY A 137 23.55 -4.51 3.30
C GLY A 137 22.41 -5.27 3.97
N GLY A 138 22.59 -5.62 5.24
CA GLY A 138 21.48 -6.00 6.11
C GLY A 138 20.63 -4.75 6.36
N SER A 139 19.40 -4.77 5.86
CA SER A 139 18.50 -3.62 5.94
C SER A 139 18.07 -3.40 7.39
N ASN A 140 18.78 -2.51 8.09
CA ASN A 140 18.54 -2.19 9.50
C ASN A 140 17.25 -1.37 9.69
N TRP A 141 16.09 -1.97 9.38
CA TRP A 141 14.78 -1.34 9.47
C TRP A 141 14.29 -1.17 10.92
N GLY A 142 14.80 -1.98 11.84
CA GLY A 142 14.50 -1.88 13.28
C GLY A 142 14.87 -0.53 13.90
N ASP A 143 15.94 0.12 13.40
CA ASP A 143 16.34 1.46 13.85
C ASP A 143 15.38 2.58 13.44
N VAL A 144 14.54 2.35 12.41
CA VAL A 144 13.63 3.37 11.87
C VAL A 144 12.22 3.18 12.38
N VAL A 145 11.75 1.94 12.45
CA VAL A 145 10.40 1.61 12.86
C VAL A 145 10.40 0.29 13.62
N SER A 146 9.78 0.27 14.80
CA SER A 146 9.53 -0.96 15.55
C SER A 146 8.51 -1.84 14.83
N LYS A 147 8.57 -3.15 15.03
CA LYS A 147 7.60 -4.10 14.51
C LYS A 147 6.14 -3.71 14.80
N GLU A 148 5.85 -3.28 16.03
CA GLU A 148 4.51 -2.91 16.48
C GLU A 148 3.96 -1.72 15.67
N LEU A 149 4.72 -0.63 15.59
CA LEU A 149 4.35 0.54 14.78
C LEU A 149 4.20 0.22 13.29
N LEU A 150 5.05 -0.66 12.74
CA LEU A 150 4.91 -1.09 11.35
C LEU A 150 3.60 -1.86 11.14
N GLN A 151 3.25 -2.75 12.07
CA GLN A 151 2.01 -3.51 12.04
C GLN A 151 0.78 -2.63 12.24
N ASP A 152 0.84 -1.63 13.12
CA ASP A 152 -0.23 -0.66 13.34
C ASP A 152 -0.48 0.18 12.09
N GLU A 153 0.58 0.60 11.41
CA GLU A 153 0.46 1.38 10.17
C GLU A 153 -0.13 0.54 9.03
N VAL A 154 0.31 -0.72 8.87
CA VAL A 154 -0.31 -1.67 7.93
C VAL A 154 -1.80 -1.84 8.22
N ASN A 155 -2.19 -1.95 9.49
CA ASN A 155 -3.58 -2.08 9.90
C ASN A 155 -4.39 -0.79 9.63
N ARG A 156 -3.80 0.39 9.89
CA ARG A 156 -4.41 1.69 9.61
C ARG A 156 -4.74 1.81 8.12
N ILE A 157 -3.77 1.49 7.27
CA ILE A 157 -3.94 1.55 5.82
C ILE A 157 -4.95 0.51 5.33
N ARG A 158 -4.89 -0.73 5.83
CA ARG A 158 -5.90 -1.77 5.52
C ARG A 158 -7.32 -1.28 5.84
N ASN A 159 -7.51 -0.62 6.97
CA ASN A 159 -8.82 -0.10 7.37
C ASN A 159 -9.27 1.07 6.48
N SER A 160 -8.35 1.97 6.11
CA SER A 160 -8.62 3.04 5.12
C SER A 160 -9.05 2.47 3.78
N LEU A 161 -8.28 1.53 3.22
CA LEU A 161 -8.59 0.85 1.97
C LEU A 161 -9.91 0.08 2.05
N SER A 162 -10.22 -0.57 3.17
CA SER A 162 -11.52 -1.24 3.38
C SER A 162 -12.69 -0.28 3.21
N ASN A 163 -12.59 0.94 3.75
CA ASN A 163 -13.63 1.96 3.63
C ASN A 163 -13.76 2.49 2.20
N ASN A 164 -12.64 2.63 1.51
CA ASN A 164 -12.57 3.22 0.18
C ASN A 164 -12.93 2.21 -0.93
N LEU A 165 -12.69 0.92 -0.70
CA LEU A 165 -12.92 -0.19 -1.64
C LEU A 165 -14.19 -1.01 -1.36
N ASN A 166 -15.07 -0.57 -0.44
CA ASN A 166 -16.32 -1.28 -0.19
C ASN A 166 -17.41 -1.06 -1.26
N SER A 167 -17.21 -0.12 -2.18
CA SER A 167 -18.14 0.18 -3.26
C SER A 167 -17.48 0.99 -4.39
N VAL A 168 -17.99 0.82 -5.62
CA VAL A 168 -17.58 1.62 -6.79
C VAL A 168 -17.75 3.13 -6.54
N GLY A 169 -18.77 3.51 -5.77
CA GLY A 169 -19.05 4.91 -5.42
C GLY A 169 -17.95 5.53 -4.56
N ASN A 170 -17.50 4.82 -3.51
CA ASN A 170 -16.42 5.29 -2.65
C ASN A 170 -15.09 5.32 -3.41
N TYR A 171 -14.79 4.25 -4.14
CA TYR A 171 -13.60 4.14 -4.98
C TYR A 171 -13.43 5.35 -5.90
N ASN A 172 -14.49 5.70 -6.64
CA ASN A 172 -14.45 6.82 -7.57
C ASN A 172 -14.25 8.19 -6.90
N ARG A 173 -14.58 8.35 -5.61
CA ARG A 173 -14.36 9.60 -4.86
C ARG A 173 -12.96 9.67 -4.27
N GLU A 174 -12.43 8.54 -3.85
CA GLU A 174 -11.22 8.45 -3.02
C GLU A 174 -9.96 8.01 -3.80
N LEU A 175 -9.93 8.16 -5.13
CA LEU A 175 -8.82 7.68 -5.97
C LEU A 175 -7.44 8.11 -5.47
N LEU A 176 -7.27 9.39 -5.10
CA LEU A 176 -5.98 9.91 -4.63
C LEU A 176 -5.57 9.30 -3.29
N THR A 177 -6.53 9.12 -2.38
CA THR A 177 -6.33 8.47 -1.09
C THR A 177 -5.95 7.01 -1.30
N ILE A 178 -6.66 6.30 -2.17
CA ILE A 178 -6.36 4.89 -2.51
C ILE A 178 -4.97 4.76 -3.11
N GLN A 179 -4.61 5.61 -4.08
CA GLN A 179 -3.26 5.61 -4.66
C GLN A 179 -2.18 5.77 -3.58
N ALA A 180 -2.30 6.80 -2.74
CA ALA A 180 -1.29 7.10 -1.72
C ALA A 180 -1.20 5.99 -0.67
N ASP A 181 -2.34 5.57 -0.10
CA ASP A 181 -2.37 4.51 0.91
C ASP A 181 -1.86 3.18 0.34
N ALA A 182 -2.25 2.80 -0.88
CA ALA A 182 -1.81 1.55 -1.49
C ALA A 182 -0.30 1.57 -1.83
N SER A 183 0.24 2.69 -2.32
CA SER A 183 1.69 2.82 -2.54
C SER A 183 2.49 2.76 -1.24
N VAL A 184 1.97 3.34 -0.15
CA VAL A 184 2.61 3.20 1.17
C VAL A 184 2.54 1.76 1.63
N LEU A 185 1.39 1.08 1.50
CA LEU A 185 1.27 -0.33 1.85
C LEU A 185 2.24 -1.22 1.06
N ALA A 186 2.44 -0.93 -0.23
CA ALA A 186 3.44 -1.59 -1.05
C ALA A 186 4.86 -1.42 -0.46
N ALA A 187 5.23 -0.18 -0.11
CA ALA A 187 6.51 0.10 0.54
C ALA A 187 6.64 -0.60 1.90
N LEU A 188 5.62 -0.56 2.77
CA LEU A 188 5.66 -1.21 4.08
C LEU A 188 5.80 -2.73 3.95
N ALA A 189 5.08 -3.35 3.02
CA ALA A 189 5.21 -4.78 2.75
C ALA A 189 6.60 -5.13 2.20
N GLY A 190 7.17 -4.29 1.33
CA GLY A 190 8.57 -4.38 0.91
C GLY A 190 9.55 -4.32 2.08
N VAL A 191 9.34 -3.39 3.03
CA VAL A 191 10.11 -3.32 4.29
C VAL A 191 9.97 -4.62 5.08
N VAL A 192 8.77 -5.18 5.22
CA VAL A 192 8.53 -6.45 5.94
C VAL A 192 9.30 -7.62 5.33
N THR A 193 9.46 -7.69 4.00
CA THR A 193 10.28 -8.75 3.37
C THR A 193 11.75 -8.71 3.83
N GLN A 194 12.25 -7.52 4.20
CA GLN A 194 13.64 -7.28 4.59
C GLN A 194 13.82 -7.05 6.10
N TYR A 195 12.74 -7.03 6.88
CA TYR A 195 12.78 -6.75 8.31
C TYR A 195 13.40 -7.94 9.05
N ASP A 196 14.15 -7.75 10.13
CA ASP A 196 14.79 -8.89 10.83
C ASP A 196 13.78 -9.74 11.61
N GLU A 197 12.86 -9.09 12.32
CA GLU A 197 11.83 -9.78 13.10
C GLU A 197 10.78 -10.49 12.21
N ASN A 198 10.13 -11.49 12.79
CA ASN A 198 9.10 -12.28 12.10
C ASN A 198 7.71 -11.68 12.28
N PHE A 199 7.08 -11.31 11.16
CA PHE A 199 5.65 -11.05 11.06
C PHE A 199 4.91 -12.35 10.74
N THR A 200 3.66 -12.48 11.21
CA THR A 200 2.83 -13.68 10.94
C THR A 200 2.55 -13.91 9.46
N TRP A 201 2.68 -12.86 8.64
CA TRP A 201 2.45 -12.86 7.20
C TRP A 201 3.73 -12.56 6.39
N LYS A 202 4.92 -12.59 7.01
CA LYS A 202 6.20 -12.21 6.37
C LYS A 202 6.50 -13.04 5.12
N ASP A 203 6.20 -14.34 5.18
CA ASP A 203 6.33 -15.29 4.06
C ASP A 203 5.49 -14.90 2.84
N LYS A 204 4.42 -14.14 3.07
CA LYS A 204 3.50 -13.65 2.04
C LYS A 204 3.63 -12.15 1.78
N ALA A 205 4.59 -11.46 2.41
CA ALA A 205 4.70 -10.01 2.32
C ALA A 205 4.99 -9.51 0.90
N LYS A 206 5.73 -10.28 0.10
CA LYS A 206 5.96 -9.98 -1.32
C LYS A 206 4.67 -9.91 -2.15
N TYR A 207 3.68 -10.75 -1.84
CA TYR A 207 2.38 -10.69 -2.52
C TYR A 207 1.59 -9.46 -2.10
N VAL A 208 1.65 -9.07 -0.82
CA VAL A 208 1.02 -7.84 -0.33
C VAL A 208 1.63 -6.61 -1.00
N ARG A 209 2.97 -6.60 -1.13
CA ARG A 209 3.74 -5.56 -1.83
C ARG A 209 3.23 -5.37 -3.27
N ASP A 210 3.22 -6.45 -4.05
CA ASP A 210 2.89 -6.38 -5.47
C ASP A 210 1.40 -6.11 -5.71
N MET A 211 0.51 -6.73 -4.93
CA MET A 211 -0.93 -6.47 -5.02
C MET A 211 -1.30 -5.04 -4.62
N SER A 212 -0.55 -4.44 -3.70
CA SER A 212 -0.74 -3.04 -3.29
C SER A 212 -0.31 -2.07 -4.39
N ALA A 213 0.76 -2.38 -5.14
CA ALA A 213 1.13 -1.65 -6.34
C ALA A 213 0.02 -1.71 -7.41
N VAL A 214 -0.59 -2.89 -7.62
CA VAL A 214 -1.74 -3.05 -8.53
C VAL A 214 -2.94 -2.19 -8.11
N ILE A 215 -3.24 -2.12 -6.81
CA ILE A 215 -4.33 -1.26 -6.29
C ILE A 215 -4.02 0.22 -6.58
N ALA A 216 -2.78 0.65 -6.37
CA ALA A 216 -2.36 2.02 -6.64
C ALA A 216 -2.56 2.37 -8.13
N SER A 217 -2.08 1.52 -9.05
CA SER A 217 -2.25 1.73 -10.49
C SER A 217 -3.71 1.68 -10.94
N ALA A 218 -4.53 0.78 -10.39
CA ALA A 218 -5.95 0.71 -10.72
C ALA A 218 -6.65 2.05 -10.43
N ALA A 219 -6.31 2.68 -9.30
CA ALA A 219 -6.84 3.97 -8.86
C ALA A 219 -6.42 5.18 -9.73
N GLU A 220 -5.67 4.99 -10.82
CA GLU A 220 -5.46 6.01 -11.86
C GLU A 220 -6.73 6.29 -12.69
N SER A 221 -7.68 5.36 -12.70
CA SER A 221 -8.91 5.47 -13.48
C SER A 221 -10.17 5.19 -12.68
N ARG A 222 -11.28 5.78 -13.12
CA ARG A 222 -12.62 5.62 -12.55
C ARG A 222 -13.35 4.46 -13.20
N GLY A 223 -14.39 3.99 -12.51
CA GLY A 223 -15.39 3.09 -13.05
C GLY A 223 -15.25 1.66 -12.52
N ARG A 224 -16.25 0.84 -12.89
CA ARG A 224 -16.37 -0.54 -12.41
C ARG A 224 -15.16 -1.43 -12.75
N PRO A 225 -14.58 -1.39 -13.97
CA PRO A 225 -13.42 -2.21 -14.27
C PRO A 225 -12.19 -1.90 -13.40
N ALA A 226 -11.93 -0.61 -13.16
CA ALA A 226 -10.83 -0.16 -12.33
C ALA A 226 -11.05 -0.55 -10.86
N PHE A 227 -12.28 -0.37 -10.36
CA PHE A 227 -12.68 -0.84 -9.04
C PHE A 227 -12.45 -2.35 -8.86
N GLU A 228 -12.91 -3.18 -9.79
CA GLU A 228 -12.76 -4.65 -9.73
C GLU A 228 -11.26 -5.06 -9.78
N SER A 229 -10.43 -4.31 -10.51
CA SER A 229 -8.97 -4.49 -10.54
C SER A 229 -8.29 -4.17 -9.21
N ALA A 230 -8.87 -3.29 -8.38
CA ALA A 230 -8.37 -2.97 -7.04
C ALA A 230 -8.96 -3.89 -5.96
N GLU A 231 -10.24 -4.23 -6.07
CA GLU A 231 -10.99 -5.00 -5.07
C GLU A 231 -10.43 -6.41 -4.88
N LYS A 232 -10.19 -7.15 -5.98
CA LYS A 232 -9.71 -8.54 -5.87
C LYS A 232 -8.33 -8.62 -5.16
N PRO A 233 -7.30 -7.85 -5.55
CA PRO A 233 -6.03 -7.84 -4.83
C PRO A 233 -6.21 -7.43 -3.36
N PHE A 234 -7.09 -6.46 -3.07
CA PHE A 234 -7.32 -6.01 -1.71
C PHE A 234 -7.92 -7.10 -0.81
N LEU A 235 -8.89 -7.88 -1.30
CA LEU A 235 -9.46 -9.00 -0.56
C LEU A 235 -8.41 -10.07 -0.22
N ASN A 236 -7.52 -10.37 -1.18
CA ASN A 236 -6.40 -11.28 -0.94
C ASN A 236 -5.43 -10.73 0.12
N ILE A 237 -5.13 -9.42 0.09
CA ILE A 237 -4.33 -8.76 1.13
C ILE A 237 -4.99 -8.92 2.50
N VAL A 238 -6.29 -8.66 2.62
CA VAL A 238 -7.02 -8.81 3.89
C VAL A 238 -6.93 -10.24 4.41
N GLU A 239 -7.10 -11.25 3.55
CA GLU A 239 -6.94 -12.64 3.93
C GLU A 239 -5.51 -12.95 4.43
N ILE A 240 -4.47 -12.52 3.71
CA ILE A 240 -3.07 -12.69 4.12
C ILE A 240 -2.81 -12.05 5.48
N LEU A 241 -3.23 -10.80 5.68
CA LEU A 241 -3.02 -10.06 6.92
C LEU A 241 -3.79 -10.67 8.11
N ASN A 242 -4.84 -11.44 7.84
CA ASN A 242 -5.57 -12.22 8.84
C ASN A 242 -4.99 -13.63 9.06
N GLY A 243 -3.86 -13.97 8.44
CA GLY A 243 -3.17 -15.26 8.58
C GLY A 243 -3.66 -16.35 7.62
N GLY A 244 -4.49 -15.99 6.63
CA GLY A 244 -4.96 -16.91 5.58
C GLY A 244 -3.95 -17.12 4.46
N SER A 245 -4.37 -17.85 3.43
CA SER A 245 -3.55 -18.16 2.26
C SER A 245 -4.46 -18.23 1.02
N PRO A 246 -4.65 -17.10 0.33
CA PRO A 246 -5.49 -17.06 -0.87
C PRO A 246 -5.05 -18.09 -1.90
N ALA A 247 -6.00 -18.71 -2.59
CA ALA A 247 -5.71 -19.75 -3.58
C ALA A 247 -5.02 -19.20 -4.85
N ASP A 248 -5.38 -17.97 -5.25
CA ASP A 248 -4.95 -17.35 -6.50
C ASP A 248 -4.04 -16.15 -6.22
N LEU A 249 -2.82 -16.42 -5.75
CA LEU A 249 -1.79 -15.39 -5.61
C LEU A 249 -1.05 -15.19 -6.94
N PRO A 250 -0.77 -13.95 -7.34
CA PRO A 250 0.05 -13.69 -8.52
C PRO A 250 1.50 -14.15 -8.27
N ASP A 251 2.25 -14.38 -9.34
CA ASP A 251 3.70 -14.54 -9.24
C ASP A 251 4.33 -13.27 -8.63
N SER A 252 5.34 -13.46 -7.78
CA SER A 252 5.95 -12.37 -7.01
C SER A 252 7.41 -12.71 -6.69
N ASP A 253 8.29 -11.76 -7.00
CA ASP A 253 9.73 -11.88 -6.76
C ASP A 253 10.08 -11.73 -5.28
N ASP A 254 10.98 -12.58 -4.80
CA ASP A 254 11.48 -12.53 -3.41
C ASP A 254 12.34 -11.29 -3.15
N VAL A 255 12.97 -10.74 -4.19
CA VAL A 255 13.75 -9.52 -4.11
C VAL A 255 12.80 -8.32 -4.18
N THR A 256 12.93 -7.40 -3.25
CA THR A 256 12.18 -6.14 -3.27
C THR A 256 12.99 -5.10 -4.03
N VAL A 257 12.47 -4.69 -5.18
CA VAL A 257 12.83 -3.47 -5.90
C VAL A 257 11.74 -2.44 -5.58
N PHE A 258 12.02 -1.52 -4.66
CA PHE A 258 11.06 -0.53 -4.18
C PHE A 258 10.58 0.40 -5.28
N SER A 259 11.44 0.79 -6.21
CA SER A 259 11.07 1.71 -7.29
C SER A 259 10.02 1.12 -8.25
N ASP A 260 9.95 -0.21 -8.39
CA ASP A 260 8.96 -0.91 -9.22
C ASP A 260 7.56 -0.95 -8.59
N VAL A 261 7.47 -0.98 -7.26
CA VAL A 261 6.21 -1.23 -6.52
C VAL A 261 5.70 0.00 -5.76
N ALA A 262 6.58 0.96 -5.47
CA ALA A 262 6.28 2.14 -4.68
C ALA A 262 6.83 3.40 -5.40
N GLU A 263 6.08 3.87 -6.39
CA GLU A 263 6.46 5.04 -7.18
C GLU A 263 6.71 6.26 -6.27
N ARG A 264 7.87 6.92 -6.47
CA ARG A 264 8.29 8.08 -5.67
C ARG A 264 7.20 9.16 -5.61
N ASN A 265 6.53 9.46 -6.71
CA ASN A 265 5.51 10.51 -6.76
C ASN A 265 4.30 10.17 -5.88
N LEU A 266 3.90 8.91 -5.81
CA LEU A 266 2.80 8.46 -4.96
C LEU A 266 3.20 8.48 -3.48
N LEU A 267 4.43 8.09 -3.16
CA LEU A 267 4.96 8.24 -1.81
C LEU A 267 5.04 9.72 -1.39
N MET A 268 5.44 10.62 -2.30
CA MET A 268 5.47 12.06 -2.02
C MET A 268 4.07 12.66 -1.79
N LYS A 269 3.01 12.12 -2.41
CA LYS A 269 1.63 12.49 -2.06
C LYS A 269 1.34 12.17 -0.59
N GLN A 270 1.76 11.00 -0.10
CA GLN A 270 1.60 10.66 1.31
C GLN A 270 2.42 11.57 2.23
N VAL A 271 3.67 11.88 1.84
CA VAL A 271 4.50 12.84 2.58
C VAL A 271 3.76 14.16 2.73
N LYS A 272 3.15 14.68 1.66
CA LYS A 272 2.37 15.91 1.71
C LYS A 272 1.17 15.80 2.66
N VAL A 273 0.39 14.73 2.59
CA VAL A 273 -0.77 14.52 3.48
C VAL A 273 -0.35 14.55 4.95
N ASN A 274 0.75 13.87 5.29
CA ASN A 274 1.26 13.84 6.66
C ASN A 274 1.84 15.20 7.09
N ALA A 275 2.62 15.85 6.22
CA ALA A 275 3.20 17.17 6.48
C ALA A 275 2.12 18.24 6.70
N ASP A 276 1.11 18.29 5.83
CA ASP A 276 -0.03 19.21 5.98
C ASP A 276 -0.75 18.98 7.31
N TRP A 277 -1.02 17.73 7.67
CA TRP A 277 -1.70 17.42 8.93
C TRP A 277 -0.86 17.85 10.14
N LEU A 278 0.43 17.51 10.16
CA LEU A 278 1.34 17.82 11.27
C LEU A 278 1.48 19.34 11.46
N THR A 279 1.60 20.10 10.37
CA THR A 279 1.77 21.56 10.41
C THR A 279 0.49 22.32 10.74
N THR A 280 -0.67 21.83 10.32
CA THR A 280 -1.95 22.53 10.53
C THR A 280 -2.65 22.13 11.82
N THR A 281 -2.40 20.93 12.33
CA THR A 281 -3.09 20.38 13.51
C THR A 281 -2.30 20.57 14.80
N ILE A 282 -0.97 20.59 14.73
CA ILE A 282 -0.11 20.61 15.90
C ILE A 282 0.59 21.96 16.01
N SER A 283 -0.04 22.90 16.72
CA SER A 283 0.46 24.25 16.95
C SER A 283 0.97 24.48 18.37
N SER A 284 0.70 23.55 19.29
CA SER A 284 1.04 23.67 20.71
C SER A 284 1.44 22.34 21.34
N GLU A 285 2.13 22.42 22.48
CA GLU A 285 2.47 21.26 23.30
C GLU A 285 1.22 20.48 23.77
N ALA A 286 0.12 21.19 24.08
CA ALA A 286 -1.14 20.57 24.49
C ALA A 286 -1.74 19.72 23.36
N GLU A 287 -1.74 20.23 22.14
CA GLU A 287 -2.19 19.48 20.96
C GLU A 287 -1.30 18.26 20.70
N MET A 288 0.03 18.43 20.79
CA MET A 288 0.98 17.34 20.65
C MET A 288 0.69 16.21 21.64
N LYS A 289 0.52 16.53 22.93
CA LYS A 289 0.19 15.55 23.97
C LYS A 289 -1.15 14.84 23.70
N SER A 290 -2.16 15.57 23.24
CA SER A 290 -3.49 15.00 22.96
C SER A 290 -3.54 14.12 21.70
N LYS A 291 -2.55 14.21 20.81
CA LYS A 291 -2.51 13.53 19.50
C LYS A 291 -1.23 12.71 19.29
N LYS A 292 -0.57 12.35 20.38
CA LYS A 292 0.75 11.69 20.42
C LYS A 292 0.86 10.49 19.47
N ASP A 293 -0.09 9.56 19.55
CA ASP A 293 -0.04 8.34 18.73
C ASP A 293 -0.19 8.63 17.24
N GLU A 294 -1.05 9.59 16.87
CA GLU A 294 -1.25 9.99 15.49
C GLU A 294 -0.01 10.73 14.93
N ILE A 295 0.65 11.55 15.75
CA ILE A 295 1.93 12.17 15.39
C ILE A 295 2.99 11.09 15.15
N ILE A 296 3.13 10.13 16.08
CA ILE A 296 4.12 9.05 15.97
C ILE A 296 3.91 8.26 14.68
N SER A 297 2.68 7.80 14.40
CA SER A 297 2.35 7.05 13.17
C SER A 297 2.72 7.85 11.92
N ARG A 298 2.25 9.10 11.81
CA ARG A 298 2.50 9.95 10.63
C ARG A 298 3.98 10.25 10.43
N SER A 299 4.70 10.58 11.50
CA SER A 299 6.13 10.91 11.45
C SER A 299 7.00 9.70 11.12
N VAL A 300 6.63 8.50 11.60
CA VAL A 300 7.32 7.26 11.23
C VAL A 300 7.12 6.92 9.75
N VAL A 301 5.93 7.16 9.18
CA VAL A 301 5.71 6.99 7.73
C VAL A 301 6.62 7.92 6.93
N LEU A 302 6.81 9.17 7.36
CA LEU A 302 7.77 10.08 6.73
C LEU A 302 9.19 9.51 6.78
N ALA A 303 9.59 8.95 7.92
CA ALA A 303 10.91 8.36 8.09
C ALA A 303 11.14 7.15 7.18
N ILE A 304 10.14 6.26 7.09
CA ILE A 304 10.18 5.10 6.19
C ILE A 304 10.26 5.55 4.74
N ILE A 305 9.44 6.52 4.32
CA ILE A 305 9.46 7.02 2.94
C ILE A 305 10.83 7.62 2.61
N GLY A 306 11.41 8.45 3.49
CA GLY A 306 12.76 8.99 3.31
C GLY A 306 13.82 7.91 3.11
N LYS A 307 13.72 6.78 3.85
CA LYS A 307 14.63 5.63 3.67
C LYS A 307 14.36 4.82 2.40
N VAL A 308 13.10 4.67 2.00
CA VAL A 308 12.69 3.94 0.80
C VAL A 308 13.14 4.67 -0.46
N ILE A 309 12.84 5.96 -0.59
CA ILE A 309 13.18 6.73 -1.81
C ILE A 309 14.69 7.00 -1.96
N LYS A 310 15.47 6.67 -0.93
CA LYS A 310 16.94 6.73 -0.89
C LYS A 310 17.58 5.47 -1.50
N GLN A 311 16.83 4.36 -1.64
CA GLN A 311 17.39 3.09 -2.12
C GLN A 311 18.01 3.21 -3.52
N GLU A 312 18.98 2.34 -3.82
CA GLU A 312 19.82 2.40 -5.03
C GLU A 312 19.06 2.19 -6.35
N ASP A 313 17.84 1.67 -6.26
CA ASP A 313 16.94 1.39 -7.38
C ASP A 313 16.07 2.60 -7.79
N TYR A 314 16.16 3.74 -7.09
CA TYR A 314 15.48 4.98 -7.47
C TYR A 314 16.30 5.84 -8.44
N VAL A 315 15.59 6.63 -9.25
CA VAL A 315 16.14 7.39 -10.39
C VAL A 315 17.28 8.37 -10.04
N PHE A 316 17.31 8.93 -8.84
CA PHE A 316 18.34 9.90 -8.40
C PHE A 316 19.29 9.29 -7.34
N ALA A 317 19.38 7.97 -7.26
CA ALA A 317 20.09 7.32 -6.16
C ALA A 317 21.61 7.53 -6.19
N ASP A 318 22.18 7.83 -7.36
CA ASP A 318 23.59 8.14 -7.58
C ASP A 318 23.93 9.62 -7.31
N GLU A 319 22.93 10.47 -7.09
CA GLU A 319 23.12 11.88 -6.76
C GLU A 319 23.28 12.10 -5.25
N ALA A 320 24.51 12.43 -4.82
CA ALA A 320 24.83 12.62 -3.40
C ALA A 320 23.94 13.65 -2.70
N GLU A 321 23.57 14.74 -3.38
CA GLU A 321 22.72 15.79 -2.82
C GLU A 321 21.27 15.31 -2.63
N TYR A 322 20.72 14.54 -3.57
CA TYR A 322 19.41 13.90 -3.39
C TYR A 322 19.40 12.95 -2.20
N GLN A 323 20.47 12.16 -2.04
CA GLN A 323 20.63 11.23 -0.92
C GLN A 323 20.63 11.96 0.43
N GLU A 324 21.27 13.13 0.52
CA GLU A 324 21.25 13.98 1.71
C GLU A 324 19.83 14.47 2.05
N TYR A 325 19.06 14.95 1.06
CA TYR A 325 17.67 15.38 1.31
C TYR A 325 16.76 14.24 1.79
N CYS A 326 16.96 13.03 1.27
CA CYS A 326 16.22 11.86 1.72
C CYS A 326 16.55 11.48 3.18
N VAL A 327 17.82 11.64 3.57
CA VAL A 327 18.26 11.47 4.96
C VAL A 327 17.67 12.56 5.86
N GLU A 328 17.64 13.82 5.43
CA GLU A 328 17.00 14.89 6.21
C GLU A 328 15.50 14.61 6.45
N LEU A 329 14.77 14.11 5.44
CA LEU A 329 13.37 13.71 5.61
C LEU A 329 13.23 12.53 6.58
N LEU A 330 14.14 11.56 6.50
CA LEU A 330 14.20 10.43 7.42
C LEU A 330 14.37 10.91 8.87
N GLU A 331 15.39 11.73 9.10
CA GLU A 331 15.75 12.26 10.42
C GLU A 331 14.64 13.16 10.98
N ALA A 332 14.01 13.98 10.13
CA ALA A 332 12.88 14.80 10.51
C ALA A 332 11.71 13.95 11.05
N GLY A 333 11.37 12.87 10.34
CA GLY A 333 10.35 11.91 10.77
C GLY A 333 10.69 11.26 12.12
N LEU A 334 11.92 10.78 12.29
CA LEU A 334 12.36 10.19 13.56
C LEU A 334 12.34 11.21 14.70
N LYS A 335 12.79 12.44 14.45
CA LYS A 335 12.84 13.49 15.47
C LYS A 335 11.45 13.93 15.91
N MET A 336 10.49 14.06 14.99
CA MET A 336 9.10 14.33 15.34
C MET A 336 8.46 13.19 16.15
N ALA A 337 8.69 11.94 15.75
CA ALA A 337 8.18 10.78 16.48
C ALA A 337 8.76 10.69 17.89
N ASN A 338 10.07 10.94 18.06
CA ASN A 338 10.71 10.95 19.37
C ASN A 338 10.24 12.12 20.24
N GLY A 339 10.12 13.34 19.67
CA GLY A 339 9.56 14.49 20.37
C GLY A 339 8.17 14.20 20.92
N ALA A 340 7.30 13.56 20.13
CA ALA A 340 6.00 13.11 20.61
C ALA A 340 6.10 12.05 21.72
N ARG A 341 6.93 11.01 21.54
CA ARG A 341 7.15 9.93 22.55
C ARG A 341 7.62 10.47 23.90
N GLU A 342 8.51 11.45 23.88
CA GLU A 342 9.15 12.01 25.07
C GLU A 342 8.41 13.24 25.63
N ASP A 343 7.26 13.60 25.05
CA ASP A 343 6.53 14.83 25.36
C ASP A 343 7.40 16.10 25.23
N ASN A 344 8.39 16.06 24.33
CA ASN A 344 9.33 17.14 24.03
C ASN A 344 8.88 17.91 22.78
N PHE A 345 8.15 19.01 23.01
CA PHE A 345 7.60 19.82 21.92
C PHE A 345 8.67 20.56 21.10
N ASP A 346 9.80 20.93 21.71
CA ASP A 346 10.89 21.60 20.99
C ASP A 346 11.58 20.66 20.01
N ASP A 347 11.74 19.38 20.38
CA ASP A 347 12.25 18.36 19.46
C ASP A 347 11.27 18.09 18.32
N PHE A 348 9.98 18.01 18.61
CA PHE A 348 8.95 17.91 17.58
C PHE A 348 9.02 19.07 16.58
N ARG A 349 9.10 20.32 17.07
CA ARG A 349 9.22 21.51 16.23
C ARG A 349 10.50 21.52 15.40
N THR A 350 11.62 21.12 15.98
CA THR A 350 12.88 21.01 15.25
C THR A 350 12.79 19.97 14.13
N GLY A 351 12.09 18.85 14.36
CA GLY A 351 11.79 17.87 13.32
C GLY A 351 10.91 18.44 12.20
N LEU A 352 9.89 19.24 12.53
CA LEU A 352 9.07 19.95 11.54
C LEU A 352 9.90 20.94 10.69
N ASP A 353 10.76 21.71 11.33
CA ASP A 353 11.62 22.68 10.64
C ASP A 353 12.60 21.97 9.68
N LEU A 354 13.17 20.83 10.10
CA LEU A 354 14.03 20.00 9.25
C LEU A 354 13.27 19.41 8.05
N MET A 355 12.05 18.91 8.26
CA MET A 355 11.19 18.44 7.17
C MET A 355 10.94 19.56 6.15
N ASN A 356 10.55 20.75 6.62
CA ASN A 356 10.27 21.89 5.76
C ASN A 356 11.51 22.35 4.99
N LYS A 357 12.68 22.33 5.63
CA LYS A 357 13.97 22.60 4.97
C LYS A 357 14.23 21.59 3.85
N SER A 358 14.14 20.29 4.14
CA SER A 358 14.35 19.22 3.15
C SER A 358 13.41 19.39 1.93
N CYS A 359 12.13 19.70 2.16
CA CYS A 359 11.18 19.98 1.07
C CYS A 359 11.60 21.20 0.21
N ASN A 360 12.00 22.30 0.85
CA ASN A 360 12.40 23.53 0.17
C ASN A 360 13.72 23.40 -0.60
N ASP A 361 14.64 22.56 -0.11
CA ASP A 361 15.94 22.34 -0.73
C ASP A 361 15.85 21.30 -1.87
N CYS A 362 15.03 20.26 -1.70
CA CYS A 362 14.87 19.18 -2.67
C CYS A 362 13.97 19.55 -3.87
N HIS A 363 12.80 20.17 -3.64
CA HIS A 363 11.80 20.36 -4.70
C HIS A 363 12.28 21.23 -5.89
N PRO A 364 13.04 22.33 -5.70
CA PRO A 364 13.54 23.11 -6.83
C PRO A 364 14.42 22.32 -7.81
N LYS A 365 14.99 21.20 -7.37
CA LYS A 365 15.92 20.37 -8.14
C LYS A 365 15.28 19.07 -8.65
N TYR A 366 14.43 18.43 -7.84
CA TYR A 366 14.00 17.04 -8.05
C TYR A 366 12.47 16.83 -8.13
N LEU A 367 11.66 17.89 -8.22
CA LEU A 367 10.20 17.76 -8.32
C LEU A 367 9.72 17.52 -9.77
N ASN A 368 10.36 18.17 -10.74
CA ASN A 368 9.92 18.20 -12.15
C ASN A 368 10.77 17.33 -13.09
N ASN A 369 11.64 16.48 -12.54
CA ASN A 369 12.46 15.51 -13.25
C ASN A 369 11.97 14.11 -12.87
#